data_AF-A0A936QRW1-F1
#
_entry.id   AF-A0A936QRW1-F1
#
_cell.length_a   1.000
_cell.length_b   1.000
_cell.length_c   1.000
_cell.angle_alpha   90.00
_cell.angle_beta   90.00
_cell.angle_gamma   90.00
#
_symmetry.space_group_name_H-M   'P 1'
#
loop_
_entity.id
_entity.type
_entity.pdbx_description
1 polymer ?
#
loop_
_entity_poly.entity_id
_entity_poly.type
_entity_poly.pdbx_seq_one_letter_code
_entity_poly.pdbx_strand_id
1 'polypeptide(L)'
;MRNFRKLRDNLQPEQRLTKLLVRGVGEIFMLVVGILIALQVNNWNDERKDGVKELKVLREMRGNLDRDLSDCRFNIATNQQLLRGNQAVLKQLTERTPFQDSLRVHYGSIQGETTLTANTSAYDNLKSIGFNLIRNDSLRTLITELYSERYPYLHNMEFEVDGKIQWDQLLPQIHAKVVVDSMWVSGHPINEQALMEDDTFKGLLRTNIFIRAWMVKMYQGVERRILVLQRMIDKELAARK
;
A
#
# COMPACT_ATOMS: atom_id res chain seq x y z
N MET A 1 -2.17 -53.13 93.09
CA MET A 1 -3.33 -52.80 92.23
C MET A 1 -3.08 -51.46 91.55
N ARG A 2 -3.29 -51.46 90.22
CA ARG A 2 -3.84 -50.36 89.42
C ARG A 2 -2.97 -49.11 89.12
N ASN A 3 -2.62 -49.05 87.84
CA ASN A 3 -2.56 -47.88 86.94
C ASN A 3 -1.40 -46.89 87.07
N PHE A 4 -0.34 -47.11 86.30
CA PHE A 4 0.36 -46.00 85.65
C PHE A 4 0.69 -46.30 84.18
N ARG A 5 -0.07 -45.60 83.34
CA ARG A 5 0.29 -45.02 82.04
C ARG A 5 0.57 -46.00 80.90
N LYS A 6 -0.52 -46.32 80.18
CA LYS A 6 -0.47 -46.53 78.73
C LYS A 6 0.26 -45.34 78.11
N LEU A 7 1.46 -45.55 77.55
CA LEU A 7 1.98 -44.67 76.52
C LEU A 7 0.95 -44.71 75.38
N ARG A 8 0.25 -43.60 75.21
CA ARG A 8 -0.62 -43.38 74.06
C ARG A 8 0.30 -43.05 72.89
N ASP A 9 0.86 -44.09 72.28
CA ASP A 9 1.36 -44.04 70.90
C ASP A 9 0.17 -43.88 69.97
N ASN A 10 -0.38 -42.68 69.87
CA ASN A 10 -1.44 -42.36 68.89
C ASN A 10 -1.09 -41.09 68.13
N LEU A 11 0.02 -41.09 67.39
CA LEU A 11 0.14 -40.34 66.15
C LEU A 11 0.99 -41.19 65.21
N GLN A 12 0.29 -42.02 64.42
CA GLN A 12 0.86 -42.78 63.31
C GLN A 12 1.72 -41.82 62.46
N PRO A 13 3.04 -42.04 62.31
CA PRO A 13 3.95 -41.17 61.57
C PRO A 13 3.45 -40.84 60.17
N GLU A 14 2.80 -41.82 59.52
CA GLU A 14 2.13 -41.65 58.23
C GLU A 14 1.09 -40.52 58.23
N GLN A 15 0.25 -40.40 59.25
CA GLN A 15 -0.79 -39.36 59.29
C GLN A 15 -0.21 -37.95 59.44
N ARG A 16 0.92 -37.80 60.13
CA ARG A 16 1.64 -36.52 60.24
C ARG A 16 2.36 -36.18 58.94
N LEU A 17 2.97 -37.17 58.28
CA LEU A 17 3.67 -37.02 57.01
C LEU A 17 2.69 -36.62 55.89
N THR A 18 1.54 -37.31 55.79
CA THR A 18 0.49 -36.97 54.82
C THR A 18 -0.05 -35.57 55.05
N LYS A 19 -0.25 -35.15 56.31
CA LYS A 19 -0.73 -33.81 56.64
C LYS A 19 0.30 -32.72 56.28
N LEU A 20 1.59 -32.99 56.47
CA LEU A 20 2.68 -32.11 56.04
C LEU A 20 2.77 -32.01 54.52
N LEU A 21 2.67 -33.15 53.81
CA LEU A 21 2.71 -33.21 52.35
C LEU A 21 1.50 -32.51 51.71
N VAL A 22 0.27 -32.75 52.19
CA VAL A 22 -0.94 -32.09 51.68
C VAL A 22 -0.85 -30.57 51.89
N ARG A 23 -0.32 -30.13 53.04
CA ARG A 23 -0.13 -28.70 53.32
C ARG A 23 0.90 -28.07 52.38
N GLY A 24 2.05 -28.72 52.17
CA GLY A 24 3.09 -28.25 51.26
C GLY A 24 2.66 -28.25 49.79
N VAL A 25 1.91 -29.26 49.36
CA VAL A 25 1.32 -29.31 48.01
C VAL A 25 0.28 -28.20 47.83
N GLY A 26 -0.55 -27.95 48.84
CA GLY A 26 -1.52 -26.84 48.81
C GLY A 26 -0.85 -25.47 48.70
N GLU A 27 0.26 -25.26 49.41
CA GLU A 27 1.05 -24.01 49.36
C GLU A 27 1.70 -23.81 47.98
N ILE A 28 2.35 -24.84 47.43
CA ILE A 28 2.93 -24.80 46.08
C ILE A 28 1.83 -24.56 45.04
N PHE A 29 0.68 -25.24 45.16
CA PHE A 29 -0.45 -25.06 44.24
C PHE A 29 -0.98 -23.62 44.28
N MET A 30 -1.14 -23.02 45.46
CA MET A 30 -1.56 -21.61 45.56
C MET A 30 -0.53 -20.65 44.95
N LEU A 31 0.77 -20.89 45.14
CA LEU A 31 1.82 -20.08 44.52
C LEU A 31 1.78 -20.19 43.00
N VAL A 32 1.63 -21.40 42.45
CA VAL A 32 1.53 -21.64 41.01
C VAL A 32 0.29 -20.95 40.43
N VAL A 33 -0.88 -21.09 41.05
CA VAL A 33 -2.10 -20.38 40.63
C VAL A 33 -1.91 -18.87 40.67
N GLY A 34 -1.26 -18.33 41.71
CA GLY A 34 -0.94 -16.91 41.81
C GLY A 34 -0.06 -16.41 40.67
N ILE A 35 1.01 -17.14 40.32
CA ILE A 35 1.89 -16.81 39.20
C ILE A 35 1.14 -16.87 37.87
N LEU A 36 0.32 -17.91 37.65
CA LEU A 36 -0.46 -18.06 36.42
C LEU A 36 -1.48 -16.92 36.24
N ILE A 37 -2.17 -16.52 37.31
CA ILE A 37 -3.09 -15.38 37.27
C ILE A 37 -2.33 -14.08 36.99
N ALA A 38 -1.18 -13.86 37.62
CA ALA A 38 -0.35 -12.67 37.38
C ALA A 38 0.13 -12.60 35.91
N LEU A 39 0.57 -13.73 35.35
CA LEU A 39 0.93 -13.84 33.94
C LEU A 39 -0.28 -13.58 33.03
N GLN A 40 -1.46 -14.11 33.36
CA GLN A 40 -2.66 -13.89 32.58
C GLN A 40 -3.11 -12.42 32.57
N VAL A 41 -3.05 -11.75 33.72
CA VAL A 41 -3.35 -10.31 33.84
C VAL A 41 -2.34 -9.49 33.04
N ASN A 42 -1.06 -9.84 33.08
CA ASN A 42 -0.04 -9.16 32.31
C ASN A 42 -0.26 -9.33 30.81
N ASN A 43 -0.50 -10.56 30.34
CA ASN A 43 -0.80 -10.85 28.94
C ASN A 43 -2.05 -10.08 28.45
N TRP A 44 -3.12 -10.04 29.25
CA TRP A 44 -4.32 -9.28 28.90
C TRP A 44 -4.06 -7.77 28.80
N ASN A 45 -3.24 -7.21 29.70
CA ASN A 45 -2.87 -5.81 29.64
C ASN A 45 -2.01 -5.50 28.39
N ASP A 46 -1.12 -6.42 28.00
CA ASP A 46 -0.29 -6.27 26.81
C ASP A 46 -1.12 -6.40 25.52
N GLU A 47 -2.05 -7.35 25.44
CA GLU A 47 -3.03 -7.44 24.34
C GLU A 47 -3.86 -6.17 24.18
N ARG A 48 -4.28 -5.56 25.30
CA ARG A 48 -5.01 -4.29 25.30
C ARG A 48 -4.14 -3.16 24.74
N LYS A 49 -2.87 -3.05 25.19
CA LYS A 49 -1.94 -2.02 24.68
C LYS A 49 -1.69 -2.20 23.19
N ASP A 50 -1.50 -3.44 22.73
CA ASP A 50 -1.27 -3.72 21.32
C ASP A 50 -2.51 -3.45 20.47
N GLY A 51 -3.72 -3.72 20.98
CA GLY A 51 -4.96 -3.29 20.33
C GLY A 51 -5.06 -1.76 20.15
N VAL A 52 -4.62 -0.97 21.14
CA VAL A 52 -4.58 0.50 21.02
C VAL A 52 -3.56 0.94 19.97
N LYS A 53 -2.37 0.33 19.93
CA LYS A 53 -1.34 0.61 18.93
C LYS A 53 -1.80 0.23 17.52
N GLU A 54 -2.42 -0.94 17.36
CA GLU A 54 -3.01 -1.42 16.10
C GLU A 54 -4.00 -0.37 15.55
N LEU A 55 -4.97 0.05 16.36
CA LEU A 55 -5.96 1.05 15.93
C LEU A 55 -5.33 2.41 15.59
N LYS A 56 -4.27 2.82 16.30
CA LYS A 56 -3.54 4.04 15.98
C LYS A 56 -2.87 3.94 14.59
N VAL A 57 -2.12 2.87 14.35
CA VAL A 57 -1.44 2.61 13.07
C VAL A 57 -2.46 2.53 11.92
N LEU A 58 -3.58 1.82 12.13
CA LEU A 58 -4.64 1.70 11.12
C LEU A 58 -5.29 3.05 10.78
N ARG A 59 -5.51 3.95 11.77
CA ARG A 59 -6.01 5.31 11.51
C ARG A 59 -5.02 6.16 10.72
N GLU A 60 -3.75 6.11 11.07
CA GLU A 60 -2.70 6.83 10.34
C GLU A 60 -2.60 6.32 8.89
N MET A 61 -2.60 5.00 8.71
CA MET A 61 -2.58 4.35 7.40
C MET A 61 -3.82 4.71 6.57
N ARG A 62 -5.01 4.77 7.19
CA ARG A 62 -6.23 5.18 6.51
C ARG A 62 -6.13 6.58 5.90
N GLY A 63 -5.53 7.52 6.63
CA GLY A 63 -5.30 8.88 6.15
C GLY A 63 -4.20 8.97 5.09
N ASN A 64 -3.16 8.13 5.19
CA ASN A 64 -2.15 8.00 4.13
C ASN A 64 -2.77 7.50 2.83
N LEU A 65 -3.59 6.47 2.90
CA LEU A 65 -4.29 5.90 1.75
C LEU A 65 -5.25 6.89 1.07
N ASP A 66 -5.81 7.87 1.79
CA ASP A 66 -6.61 8.95 1.16
C ASP A 66 -5.76 9.84 0.24
N ARG A 67 -4.54 10.16 0.67
CA ARG A 67 -3.60 10.95 -0.14
C ARG A 67 -3.14 10.14 -1.35
N ASP A 68 -2.76 8.88 -1.13
CA ASP A 68 -2.34 7.96 -2.20
C ASP A 68 -3.48 7.77 -3.22
N LEU A 69 -4.72 7.66 -2.78
CA LEU A 69 -5.89 7.53 -3.66
C LEU A 69 -6.11 8.79 -4.50
N SER A 70 -5.98 9.97 -3.90
CA SER A 70 -6.12 11.24 -4.58
C SER A 70 -5.07 11.41 -5.68
N ASP A 71 -3.81 11.11 -5.36
CA ASP A 71 -2.70 11.17 -6.30
C ASP A 71 -2.85 10.13 -7.42
N CYS A 72 -3.22 8.90 -7.07
CA CYS A 72 -3.50 7.84 -8.04
C CYS A 72 -4.60 8.25 -9.05
N ARG A 73 -5.68 8.89 -8.58
CA ARG A 73 -6.76 9.39 -9.45
C ARG A 73 -6.31 10.55 -10.33
N PHE A 74 -5.49 11.45 -9.81
CA PHE A 74 -4.87 12.50 -10.60
C PHE A 74 -4.05 11.89 -11.74
N ASN A 75 -3.20 10.91 -11.44
CA ASN A 75 -2.37 10.23 -12.44
C ASN A 75 -3.21 9.48 -13.50
N ILE A 76 -4.32 8.86 -13.10
CA ILE A 76 -5.28 8.26 -14.06
C ILE A 76 -5.83 9.33 -15.01
N ALA A 77 -6.34 10.44 -14.47
CA ALA A 77 -6.95 11.51 -15.27
C ALA A 77 -5.93 12.14 -16.24
N THR A 78 -4.71 12.39 -15.76
CA THR A 78 -3.61 12.93 -16.57
C THR A 78 -3.24 11.98 -17.70
N ASN A 79 -3.05 10.68 -17.44
CA ASN A 79 -2.76 9.72 -18.50
C ASN A 79 -3.91 9.59 -19.52
N GLN A 80 -5.17 9.70 -19.08
CA GLN A 80 -6.32 9.74 -20.00
C GLN A 80 -6.36 11.00 -20.87
N GLN A 81 -5.91 12.14 -20.35
CA GLN A 81 -5.75 13.36 -21.14
C GLN A 81 -4.64 13.21 -22.17
N LEU A 82 -3.46 12.73 -21.76
CA LEU A 82 -2.33 12.47 -22.66
C LEU A 82 -2.68 11.46 -23.75
N LEU A 83 -3.39 10.38 -23.39
CA LEU A 83 -3.91 9.39 -24.33
C LEU A 83 -4.77 10.03 -25.41
N ARG A 84 -5.76 10.84 -25.01
CA ARG A 84 -6.64 11.55 -25.95
C ARG A 84 -5.88 12.53 -26.83
N GLY A 85 -4.91 13.25 -26.28
CA GLY A 85 -4.07 14.17 -27.04
C GLY A 85 -3.22 13.46 -28.10
N ASN A 86 -2.55 12.38 -27.73
CA ASN A 86 -1.77 11.58 -28.68
C ASN A 86 -2.66 10.95 -29.77
N GLN A 87 -3.87 10.50 -29.43
CA GLN A 87 -4.85 10.01 -30.40
C GLN A 87 -5.30 11.11 -31.37
N ALA A 88 -5.53 12.33 -30.89
CA ALA A 88 -5.93 13.47 -31.72
C ALA A 88 -4.83 13.84 -32.73
N VAL A 89 -3.57 13.91 -32.28
CA VAL A 89 -2.42 14.17 -33.16
C VAL A 89 -2.26 13.05 -34.19
N LEU A 90 -2.27 11.78 -33.75
CA LEU A 90 -2.15 10.65 -34.67
C LEU A 90 -3.28 10.62 -35.71
N LYS A 91 -4.51 10.93 -35.29
CA LYS A 91 -5.66 11.01 -36.19
C LYS A 91 -5.44 12.09 -37.24
N GLN A 92 -5.05 13.31 -36.83
CA GLN A 92 -4.79 14.40 -37.77
C GLN A 92 -3.71 14.02 -38.80
N LEU A 93 -2.60 13.43 -38.37
CA LEU A 93 -1.53 13.01 -39.26
C LEU A 93 -1.95 11.88 -40.21
N THR A 94 -2.75 10.93 -39.74
CA THR A 94 -3.19 9.77 -40.54
C THR A 94 -4.27 10.15 -41.54
N GLU A 95 -5.22 10.99 -41.15
CA GLU A 95 -6.28 11.50 -42.02
C GLU A 95 -5.83 12.67 -42.90
N ARG A 96 -4.60 13.16 -42.70
CA ARG A 96 -3.99 14.27 -43.43
C ARG A 96 -4.87 15.52 -43.42
N THR A 97 -5.47 15.80 -42.26
CA THR A 97 -6.29 17.01 -42.08
C THR A 97 -5.40 18.20 -41.73
N PRO A 98 -5.72 19.43 -42.18
CA PRO A 98 -4.94 20.61 -41.84
C PRO A 98 -4.85 20.84 -40.34
N PHE A 99 -3.70 21.33 -39.88
CA PHE A 99 -3.48 21.76 -38.52
C PHE A 99 -4.47 22.87 -38.13
N GLN A 100 -5.01 22.78 -36.92
CA GLN A 100 -5.98 23.70 -36.36
C GLN A 100 -5.57 24.08 -34.94
N ASP A 101 -5.92 25.29 -34.49
CA ASP A 101 -5.54 25.78 -33.16
C ASP A 101 -6.01 24.87 -32.01
N SER A 102 -7.11 24.14 -32.19
CA SER A 102 -7.61 23.15 -31.23
C SER A 102 -6.62 22.01 -30.97
N LEU A 103 -5.69 21.74 -31.90
CA LEU A 103 -4.66 20.72 -31.75
C LEU A 103 -3.45 21.21 -30.94
N ARG A 104 -3.31 22.52 -30.70
CA ARG A 104 -2.11 23.07 -30.04
C ARG A 104 -1.82 22.44 -28.70
N VAL A 105 -2.86 22.30 -27.87
CA VAL A 105 -2.74 21.66 -26.55
C VAL A 105 -2.33 20.20 -26.66
N HIS A 106 -2.74 19.51 -27.72
CA HIS A 106 -2.41 18.11 -27.95
C HIS A 106 -0.96 17.95 -28.40
N TYR A 107 -0.46 18.84 -29.26
CA TYR A 107 0.97 18.88 -29.63
C TYR A 107 1.88 19.24 -28.45
N GLY A 108 1.47 20.21 -27.63
CA GLY A 108 2.20 20.58 -26.42
C GLY A 108 2.20 19.50 -25.32
N SER A 109 1.36 18.47 -25.46
CA SER A 109 1.17 17.39 -24.47
C SER A 109 1.40 15.99 -25.05
N ILE A 110 2.21 15.87 -26.12
CA ILE A 110 2.52 14.57 -26.73
C ILE A 110 3.31 13.71 -25.74
N GLN A 111 4.46 14.21 -25.28
CA GLN A 111 5.21 13.60 -24.18
C GLN A 111 4.49 13.86 -22.87
N GLY A 112 4.58 12.93 -21.92
CA GLY A 112 4.35 13.18 -20.50
C GLY A 112 4.24 11.94 -19.66
N GLU A 113 4.75 12.02 -18.43
CA GLU A 113 4.77 10.95 -17.45
C GLU A 113 4.14 11.41 -16.13
N THR A 114 3.77 10.43 -15.32
CA THR A 114 3.20 10.63 -13.99
C THR A 114 3.87 9.69 -13.02
N THR A 115 3.88 10.05 -11.74
CA THR A 115 4.47 9.23 -10.68
C THR A 115 3.56 9.21 -9.48
N LEU A 116 3.31 8.04 -8.90
CA LEU A 116 2.63 7.92 -7.62
C LEU A 116 3.60 8.22 -6.48
N THR A 117 3.29 9.24 -5.68
CA THR A 117 4.05 9.57 -4.47
C THR A 117 3.41 8.89 -3.27
N ALA A 118 3.72 7.61 -3.08
CA ALA A 118 3.16 6.81 -2.00
C ALA A 118 3.57 7.32 -0.61
N ASN A 119 2.59 7.49 0.29
CA ASN A 119 2.86 7.86 1.67
C ASN A 119 3.12 6.64 2.55
N THR A 120 4.41 6.34 2.78
CA THR A 120 4.86 5.14 3.49
C THR A 120 4.93 5.29 5.01
N SER A 121 4.72 6.48 5.60
CA SER A 121 5.06 6.72 7.01
C SER A 121 4.40 5.75 7.99
N ALA A 122 3.10 5.47 7.84
CA ALA A 122 2.39 4.52 8.68
C ALA A 122 2.83 3.06 8.43
N TYR A 123 3.18 2.73 7.19
CA TYR A 123 3.68 1.42 6.81
C TYR A 123 5.09 1.16 7.36
N ASP A 124 5.98 2.16 7.29
CA ASP A 124 7.33 2.07 7.82
C ASP A 124 7.31 1.94 9.34
N ASN A 125 6.44 2.69 10.02
CA ASN A 125 6.19 2.52 11.45
C ASN A 125 5.69 1.10 11.78
N LEU A 126 4.71 0.58 11.02
CA LEU A 126 4.23 -0.80 11.20
C LEU A 126 5.36 -1.82 11.00
N LYS A 127 6.23 -1.62 10.01
CA LYS A 127 7.39 -2.48 9.75
C LYS A 127 8.38 -2.46 10.91
N SER A 128 8.62 -1.30 11.53
CA SER A 128 9.49 -1.16 12.71
C SER A 128 8.91 -1.81 13.96
N ILE A 129 7.59 -1.73 14.16
CA ILE A 129 6.91 -2.37 15.29
C ILE A 129 6.78 -3.89 15.09
N GLY A 130 6.53 -4.32 13.86
CA GLY A 130 6.28 -5.69 13.47
C GLY A 130 4.86 -5.90 12.94
N PHE A 131 4.73 -6.56 11.80
CA PHE A 131 3.45 -6.74 11.12
C PHE A 131 2.40 -7.50 11.94
N ASN A 132 2.83 -8.38 12.86
CA ASN A 132 1.94 -9.15 13.74
C ASN A 132 1.07 -8.27 14.66
N LEU A 133 1.38 -6.97 14.78
CA LEU A 133 0.51 -5.99 15.43
C LEU A 133 -0.89 -5.95 14.80
N ILE A 134 -1.00 -6.10 13.47
CA ILE A 134 -2.29 -6.17 12.78
C ILE A 134 -2.86 -7.57 12.98
N ARG A 135 -3.91 -7.70 13.80
CA ARG A 135 -4.51 -8.99 14.18
C ARG A 135 -5.25 -9.66 13.01
N ASN A 136 -5.79 -8.86 12.09
CA ASN A 136 -6.46 -9.39 10.91
C ASN A 136 -5.44 -9.79 9.85
N ASP A 137 -5.21 -11.10 9.70
CA ASP A 137 -4.22 -11.67 8.78
C ASP A 137 -4.45 -11.28 7.32
N SER A 138 -5.70 -11.18 6.88
CA SER A 138 -6.05 -10.76 5.51
C SER A 138 -5.74 -9.29 5.29
N LEU A 139 -6.08 -8.43 6.26
CA LEU A 139 -5.75 -7.00 6.21
C LEU A 139 -4.23 -6.80 6.18
N ARG A 140 -3.52 -7.48 7.08
CA ARG A 140 -2.06 -7.44 7.16
C ARG A 140 -1.41 -7.83 5.83
N THR A 141 -1.85 -8.93 5.22
CA THR A 141 -1.36 -9.39 3.91
C THR A 141 -1.57 -8.35 2.82
N LEU A 142 -2.77 -7.76 2.74
CA LEU A 142 -3.07 -6.75 1.72
C LEU A 142 -2.29 -5.45 1.91
N ILE A 143 -2.03 -5.04 3.16
CA ILE A 143 -1.18 -3.89 3.47
C ILE A 143 0.23 -4.17 2.93
N THR A 144 0.81 -5.31 3.29
CA THR A 144 2.15 -5.68 2.85
C THR A 144 2.23 -5.79 1.32
N GLU A 145 1.25 -6.43 0.67
CA GLU A 145 1.24 -6.56 -0.80
C GLU A 145 1.20 -5.18 -1.48
N LEU A 146 0.36 -4.25 -0.99
CA LEU A 146 0.29 -2.91 -1.58
C LEU A 146 1.63 -2.18 -1.49
N TYR A 147 2.20 -2.08 -0.28
CA TYR A 147 3.38 -1.25 -0.03
C TYR A 147 4.70 -1.90 -0.43
N SER A 148 4.84 -3.22 -0.30
CA SER A 148 6.10 -3.93 -0.62
C SER A 148 6.15 -4.51 -2.02
N GLU A 149 5.02 -4.66 -2.72
CA GLU A 149 5.00 -5.26 -4.06
C GLU A 149 4.40 -4.32 -5.10
N ARG A 150 3.17 -3.82 -4.85
CA ARG A 150 2.44 -3.08 -5.88
C ARG A 150 2.96 -1.67 -6.11
N TYR A 151 3.30 -0.94 -5.05
CA TYR A 151 3.92 0.38 -5.18
C TYR A 151 5.31 0.30 -5.82
N PRO A 152 6.25 -0.58 -5.39
CA PRO A 152 7.53 -0.73 -6.08
C PRO A 152 7.40 -1.19 -7.52
N TYR A 153 6.47 -2.10 -7.82
CA TYR A 153 6.22 -2.52 -9.20
C TYR A 153 5.72 -1.38 -10.07
N LEU A 154 4.75 -0.60 -9.58
CA LEU A 154 4.26 0.59 -10.29
C LEU A 154 5.38 1.59 -10.53
N HIS A 155 6.19 1.89 -9.50
CA HIS A 155 7.35 2.77 -9.60
C HIS A 155 8.31 2.30 -10.71
N ASN A 156 8.64 1.01 -10.74
CA ASN A 156 9.47 0.47 -11.82
C ASN A 156 8.84 0.65 -13.20
N MET A 157 7.51 0.49 -13.34
CA MET A 157 6.85 0.75 -14.62
C MET A 157 6.88 2.24 -15.00
N GLU A 158 6.73 3.14 -14.02
CA GLU A 158 6.80 4.59 -14.22
C GLU A 158 8.18 5.02 -14.72
N PHE A 159 9.26 4.56 -14.10
CA PHE A 159 10.61 5.03 -14.42
C PHE A 159 11.34 4.18 -15.47
N GLU A 160 11.33 2.86 -15.32
CA GLU A 160 12.14 1.98 -16.16
C GLU A 160 11.48 1.66 -17.50
N VAL A 161 10.17 1.87 -17.61
CA VAL A 161 9.41 1.59 -18.83
C VAL A 161 8.86 2.88 -19.43
N ASP A 162 7.94 3.56 -18.74
CA ASP A 162 7.34 4.79 -19.26
C ASP A 162 8.39 5.89 -19.43
N GLY A 163 9.14 6.20 -18.38
CA GLY A 163 10.13 7.27 -18.41
C GLY A 163 11.17 7.09 -19.51
N LYS A 164 11.73 5.89 -19.68
CA LYS A 164 12.65 5.62 -20.80
C LYS A 164 12.01 5.85 -22.17
N ILE A 165 10.74 5.48 -22.35
CA ILE A 165 10.04 5.75 -23.61
C ILE A 165 9.86 7.26 -23.81
N GLN A 166 9.46 7.99 -22.76
CA GLN A 166 9.27 9.44 -22.84
C GLN A 166 10.59 10.17 -23.15
N TRP A 167 11.66 9.87 -22.41
CA TRP A 167 12.92 10.61 -22.47
C TRP A 167 13.85 10.14 -23.58
N ASP A 168 13.95 8.83 -23.83
CA ASP A 168 14.97 8.30 -24.77
C ASP A 168 14.43 8.17 -26.19
N GLN A 169 13.11 7.95 -26.36
CA GLN A 169 12.52 7.69 -27.68
C GLN A 169 11.67 8.87 -28.17
N LEU A 170 10.77 9.37 -27.32
CA LEU A 170 9.75 10.34 -27.73
C LEU A 170 10.29 11.78 -27.75
N LEU A 171 10.98 12.21 -26.70
CA LEU A 171 11.50 13.56 -26.57
C LEU A 171 12.40 14.00 -27.74
N PRO A 172 13.38 13.21 -28.21
CA PRO A 172 14.21 13.62 -29.34
C PRO A 172 13.41 13.89 -30.61
N GLN A 173 12.32 13.13 -30.80
CA GLN A 173 11.46 13.22 -31.97
C GLN A 173 10.51 14.41 -31.89
N ILE A 174 10.03 14.75 -30.68
CA ILE A 174 9.30 15.98 -30.42
C ILE A 174 10.20 17.18 -30.70
N HIS A 175 11.40 17.23 -30.10
CA HIS A 175 12.35 18.34 -30.32
C HIS A 175 12.69 18.56 -31.79
N ALA A 176 12.80 17.49 -32.58
CA ALA A 176 13.13 17.57 -33.99
C ALA A 176 11.95 18.00 -34.89
N LYS A 177 10.70 17.82 -34.45
CA LYS A 177 9.52 17.87 -35.35
C LYS A 177 8.39 18.78 -34.87
N VAL A 178 8.38 19.16 -33.60
CA VAL A 178 7.32 19.92 -32.95
C VAL A 178 7.92 21.11 -32.23
N VAL A 179 7.36 22.30 -32.47
CA VAL A 179 7.61 23.47 -31.64
C VAL A 179 6.72 23.35 -30.41
N VAL A 180 7.33 23.35 -29.23
CA VAL A 180 6.61 23.40 -27.95
C VAL A 180 6.74 24.82 -27.41
N ASP A 181 5.69 25.63 -27.56
CA ASP A 181 5.69 27.01 -27.05
C ASP A 181 5.65 27.00 -25.52
N SER A 182 4.88 26.07 -24.96
CA SER A 182 4.75 25.86 -23.53
C SER A 182 4.35 24.41 -23.28
N MET A 183 5.17 23.70 -22.50
CA MET A 183 4.91 22.32 -22.13
C MET A 183 3.51 22.20 -21.51
N TRP A 184 2.75 21.18 -21.94
CA TRP A 184 1.38 20.89 -21.48
C TRP A 184 0.30 21.87 -21.95
N VAL A 185 0.68 22.94 -22.66
CA VAL A 185 -0.23 24.05 -22.96
C VAL A 185 -0.37 24.26 -24.46
N SER A 186 0.74 24.33 -25.19
CA SER A 186 0.72 24.65 -26.60
C SER A 186 1.96 24.15 -27.33
N GLY A 187 1.73 23.58 -28.50
CA GLY A 187 2.76 23.31 -29.49
C GLY A 187 2.15 23.17 -30.89
N HIS A 188 2.99 22.99 -31.89
CA HIS A 188 2.56 22.79 -33.28
C HIS A 188 3.66 22.10 -34.08
N PRO A 189 3.36 21.44 -35.21
CA PRO A 189 4.39 20.87 -36.05
C PRO A 189 5.31 21.97 -36.61
N ILE A 190 6.61 21.67 -36.74
CA ILE A 190 7.58 22.53 -37.44
C ILE A 190 7.25 22.55 -38.94
N ASN A 191 7.00 21.38 -39.52
CA ASN A 191 6.54 21.21 -40.89
C ASN A 191 5.44 20.16 -40.90
N GLU A 192 4.21 20.62 -41.09
CA GLU A 192 3.03 19.79 -41.06
C GLU A 192 3.04 18.69 -42.14
N GLN A 193 3.33 19.06 -43.39
CA GLN A 193 3.32 18.11 -44.51
C GLN A 193 4.38 17.02 -44.32
N ALA A 194 5.59 17.39 -43.92
CA ALA A 194 6.65 16.43 -43.64
C ALA A 194 6.28 15.49 -42.49
N LEU A 195 5.62 16.00 -41.44
CA LEU A 195 5.20 15.20 -40.29
C LEU A 195 4.09 14.19 -40.63
N MET A 196 3.20 14.52 -41.59
CA MET A 196 2.18 13.59 -42.08
C MET A 196 2.78 12.37 -42.79
N GLU A 197 3.87 12.56 -43.54
CA GLU A 197 4.59 11.49 -44.23
C GLU A 197 5.49 10.66 -43.28
N ASP A 198 5.66 11.09 -42.04
CA ASP A 198 6.61 10.50 -41.10
C ASP A 198 6.03 9.27 -40.38
N ASP A 199 6.19 8.11 -41.00
CA ASP A 199 5.74 6.83 -40.43
C ASP A 199 6.42 6.48 -39.11
N THR A 200 7.67 6.91 -38.89
CA THR A 200 8.38 6.72 -37.63
C THR A 200 7.71 7.50 -36.51
N PHE A 201 7.38 8.78 -36.73
CA PHE A 201 6.68 9.60 -35.75
C PHE A 201 5.28 9.07 -35.45
N LYS A 202 4.51 8.68 -36.48
CA LYS A 202 3.20 8.03 -36.28
C LYS A 202 3.34 6.70 -35.53
N GLY A 203 4.39 5.93 -35.77
CA GLY A 203 4.73 4.71 -35.01
C GLY A 203 4.95 5.01 -33.53
N LEU A 204 5.73 6.04 -33.21
CA LEU A 204 5.99 6.47 -31.83
C LEU A 204 4.73 6.96 -31.13
N LEU A 205 3.86 7.69 -31.82
CA LEU A 205 2.56 8.07 -31.26
C LEU A 205 1.72 6.85 -30.92
N ARG A 206 1.69 5.81 -31.77
CA ARG A 206 0.98 4.55 -31.46
C ARG A 206 1.56 3.87 -30.23
N THR A 207 2.88 3.81 -30.10
CA THR A 207 3.55 3.30 -28.90
C THR A 207 3.16 4.11 -27.68
N ASN A 208 3.19 5.44 -27.77
CA ASN A 208 2.86 6.30 -26.63
C ASN A 208 1.37 6.16 -26.22
N ILE A 209 0.45 6.07 -27.18
CA ILE A 209 -0.97 5.75 -26.95
C ILE A 209 -1.12 4.44 -26.17
N PHE A 210 -0.39 3.40 -26.58
CA PHE A 210 -0.40 2.12 -25.88
C PHE A 210 0.10 2.25 -24.45
N ILE A 211 1.24 2.94 -24.23
CA ILE A 211 1.79 3.11 -22.88
C ILE A 211 0.85 3.96 -22.01
N ARG A 212 0.27 5.07 -22.50
CA ARG A 212 -0.71 5.86 -21.72
C ARG A 212 -1.90 5.00 -21.30
N ALA A 213 -2.45 4.20 -22.21
CA ALA A 213 -3.55 3.29 -21.90
C ALA A 213 -3.16 2.21 -20.89
N TRP A 214 -1.94 1.68 -20.99
CA TRP A 214 -1.40 0.69 -20.05
C TRP A 214 -1.18 1.30 -18.66
N MET A 215 -0.60 2.49 -18.56
CA MET A 215 -0.42 3.23 -17.30
C MET A 215 -1.76 3.51 -16.62
N VAL A 216 -2.80 3.90 -17.36
CA VAL A 216 -4.17 4.02 -16.81
C VAL A 216 -4.62 2.71 -16.16
N LYS A 217 -4.37 1.55 -16.79
CA LYS A 217 -4.74 0.24 -16.22
C LYS A 217 -3.93 -0.09 -14.97
N MET A 218 -2.64 0.26 -14.95
CA MET A 218 -1.76 0.08 -13.81
C MET A 218 -2.26 0.87 -12.59
N TYR A 219 -2.51 2.17 -12.74
CA TYR A 219 -3.05 2.99 -11.67
C TYR A 219 -4.45 2.53 -11.23
N GLN A 220 -5.35 2.18 -12.16
CA GLN A 220 -6.66 1.62 -11.80
C GLN A 220 -6.54 0.33 -10.97
N GLY A 221 -5.50 -0.47 -11.21
CA GLY A 221 -5.19 -1.65 -10.39
C GLY A 221 -4.82 -1.30 -8.96
N VAL A 222 -3.99 -0.26 -8.79
CA VAL A 222 -3.59 0.26 -7.48
C VAL A 222 -4.76 0.94 -6.77
N GLU A 223 -5.54 1.77 -7.46
CA GLU A 223 -6.75 2.42 -6.93
C GLU A 223 -7.71 1.40 -6.30
N ARG A 224 -8.01 0.30 -7.00
CA ARG A 224 -8.89 -0.76 -6.49
C ARG A 224 -8.36 -1.37 -5.19
N ARG A 225 -7.03 -1.56 -5.07
CA ARG A 225 -6.40 -2.12 -3.87
C ARG A 225 -6.45 -1.16 -2.70
N ILE A 226 -6.19 0.13 -2.95
CA ILE A 226 -6.34 1.19 -1.95
C ILE A 226 -7.78 1.20 -1.42
N LEU A 227 -8.79 1.19 -2.30
CA LEU A 227 -10.21 1.17 -1.92
C LEU A 227 -10.61 -0.09 -1.12
N VAL A 228 -10.04 -1.24 -1.43
CA VAL A 228 -10.25 -2.48 -0.64
C VAL A 228 -9.66 -2.31 0.76
N LEU A 229 -8.42 -1.84 0.87
CA LEU A 229 -7.76 -1.62 2.15
C LEU A 229 -8.49 -0.59 3.01
N GLN A 230 -8.88 0.54 2.44
CA GLN A 230 -9.66 1.56 3.16
C GLN A 230 -10.93 0.96 3.77
N ARG A 231 -11.70 0.18 3.00
CA ARG A 231 -12.91 -0.50 3.51
C ARG A 231 -12.61 -1.50 4.64
N MET A 232 -11.52 -2.27 4.53
CA MET A 232 -11.15 -3.24 5.56
C MET A 232 -10.66 -2.55 6.84
N ILE A 233 -9.89 -1.47 6.71
CA ILE A 233 -9.45 -0.65 7.83
C ILE A 233 -10.66 0.00 8.51
N ASP A 234 -11.57 0.61 7.75
CA ASP A 234 -12.78 1.24 8.28
C ASP A 234 -13.65 0.23 9.05
N LYS A 235 -13.71 -1.02 8.58
CA LYS A 235 -14.41 -2.12 9.29
C LYS A 235 -13.72 -2.46 10.62
N GLU A 236 -12.39 -2.60 10.66
CA GLU A 236 -11.66 -2.86 11.91
C GLU A 236 -11.81 -1.71 12.91
N LEU A 237 -11.75 -0.45 12.43
CA LEU A 237 -11.91 0.72 13.27
C LEU A 237 -13.33 0.85 13.83
N ALA A 238 -14.36 0.46 13.07
CA ALA A 238 -15.75 0.49 13.51
C ALA A 238 -16.07 -0.63 14.51
N ALA A 239 -15.50 -1.82 14.34
CA ALA A 239 -15.75 -2.97 15.20
C ALA A 239 -15.20 -2.83 16.63
N ARG A 240 -14.30 -1.87 16.87
CA ARG A 240 -13.59 -1.67 18.14
C ARG A 240 -13.77 -0.26 18.73
N LYS A 241 -14.83 0.44 18.31
CA LYS A 241 -15.37 1.61 19.02
C LYS A 241 -16.18 1.14 20.23
#